data_AF-A0A821L851-F1
#
_entry.id   AF-A0A821L851-F1
#
_cell.length_a   1.000
_cell.length_b   1.000
_cell.length_c   1.000
_cell.angle_alpha   90.00
_cell.angle_beta   90.00
_cell.angle_gamma   90.00
#
_symmetry.space_group_name_H-M   'P 1'
#
loop_
_entity.id
_entity.type
_entity.pdbx_description
1 polymer ?
#
loop_
_entity_poly.entity_id
_entity_poly.type
_entity_poly.pdbx_seq_one_letter_code
_entity_poly.pdbx_strand_id
1 'polypeptide(L)'
;MMSWFKIFTIFIAFSSVTIADDPCRYQTEKGVIDLSSLARTDDKAKYPDKVPATGSGYKYSYNPCKPFTELPSCQGVAGCQVSTDGKYSFSIGKQETAKWNPGGIGGSPTVTYTDGP
;
A
#
# COMPACT_ATOMS: atom_id res chain seq x y z
N MET A 1 44.20 -0.41 43.91
CA MET A 1 43.21 -1.46 43.57
C MET A 1 41.84 -0.91 43.95
N MET A 2 41.02 -0.47 42.99
CA MET A 2 39.57 -0.28 43.14
C MET A 2 39.01 0.14 41.77
N SER A 3 38.38 -0.84 41.12
CA SER A 3 37.73 -0.73 39.81
C SER A 3 36.35 -0.09 39.98
N TRP A 4 36.04 0.92 39.16
CA TRP A 4 34.74 1.58 39.15
C TRP A 4 33.94 1.05 37.95
N PHE A 5 33.09 0.04 38.17
CA PHE A 5 32.11 -0.38 37.17
C PHE A 5 30.95 0.61 37.15
N LYS A 6 30.88 1.47 36.12
CA LYS A 6 29.65 2.21 35.82
C LYS A 6 28.70 1.26 35.09
N ILE A 7 27.66 0.82 35.78
CA ILE A 7 26.56 0.08 35.18
C ILE A 7 25.84 1.01 34.20
N PHE A 8 25.92 0.69 32.92
CA PHE A 8 25.18 1.38 31.85
C PHE A 8 23.84 0.67 31.68
N THR A 9 22.77 1.21 32.25
CA THR A 9 21.42 0.70 32.03
C THR A 9 20.97 1.13 30.63
N ILE A 10 20.92 0.17 29.70
CA ILE A 10 20.27 0.37 28.40
C ILE A 10 18.77 0.24 28.61
N PHE A 11 18.03 1.35 28.52
CA PHE A 11 16.59 1.31 28.33
C PHE A 11 16.32 0.91 26.88
N ILE A 12 16.10 -0.38 26.62
CA ILE A 12 15.50 -0.81 25.36
C ILE A 12 14.03 -0.44 25.45
N ALA A 13 13.69 0.76 24.97
CA ALA A 13 12.31 1.06 24.64
C ALA A 13 11.92 0.12 23.48
N PHE A 14 11.15 -0.92 23.79
CA PHE A 14 10.36 -1.61 22.78
C PHE A 14 9.28 -0.63 22.34
N SER A 15 9.65 0.29 21.44
CA SER A 15 8.65 0.85 20.55
C SER A 15 8.10 -0.35 19.79
N SER A 16 6.86 -0.75 20.10
CA SER A 16 6.09 -1.54 19.15
C SER A 16 6.03 -0.67 17.91
N VAL A 17 6.97 -0.89 16.97
CA VAL A 17 6.88 -0.34 15.64
C VAL A 17 5.57 -0.91 15.13
N THR A 18 4.51 -0.11 15.20
CA THR A 18 3.38 -0.29 14.31
C THR A 18 4.03 -0.21 12.95
N ILE A 19 4.26 -1.36 12.32
CA ILE A 19 4.72 -1.45 10.95
C ILE A 19 3.56 -0.87 10.13
N ALA A 20 3.57 0.46 10.03
CA ALA A 20 2.71 1.28 9.22
C ALA A 20 3.50 1.88 8.05
N ASP A 21 4.80 1.57 7.97
CA ASP A 21 5.70 2.00 6.89
C ASP A 21 5.76 1.01 5.71
N ASP A 22 5.09 -0.15 5.82
CA ASP A 22 5.01 -1.12 4.73
C ASP A 22 3.60 -1.07 4.08
N PRO A 23 3.45 -0.64 2.82
CA PRO A 23 2.16 -0.67 2.11
C PRO A 23 1.53 -2.08 2.08
N CYS A 24 2.33 -3.13 2.27
CA CYS A 24 1.89 -4.52 2.23
C CYS A 24 1.44 -5.09 3.55
N ARG A 25 1.99 -4.59 4.66
CA ARG A 25 1.89 -5.28 5.95
C ARG A 25 1.31 -4.34 6.97
N TYR A 26 0.27 -4.83 7.64
CA TYR A 26 -0.40 -4.08 8.67
C TYR A 26 -0.51 -4.92 9.94
N GLN A 27 0.13 -4.43 11.00
CA GLN A 27 0.09 -5.06 12.32
C GLN A 27 -1.20 -4.66 13.05
N THR A 28 -1.98 -5.65 13.46
CA THR A 28 -3.13 -5.49 14.35
C THR A 28 -2.88 -6.18 15.68
N GLU A 29 -3.75 -5.96 16.67
CA GLU A 29 -3.73 -6.70 17.94
C GLU A 29 -3.99 -8.20 17.77
N LYS A 30 -4.61 -8.60 16.65
CA LYS A 30 -5.00 -10.00 16.36
C LYS A 30 -4.03 -10.73 15.43
N GLY A 31 -3.02 -10.04 14.91
CA GLY A 31 -2.07 -10.59 13.96
C GLY A 31 -1.71 -9.62 12.84
N VAL A 32 -1.02 -10.14 11.82
CA VAL A 32 -0.53 -9.36 10.68
C VAL A 32 -1.40 -9.62 9.46
N ILE A 33 -1.87 -8.56 8.83
CA ILE A 33 -2.40 -8.61 7.46
C ILE A 33 -1.20 -8.45 6.54
N ASP A 34 -1.00 -9.41 5.64
CA ASP A 34 0.11 -9.42 4.68
C ASP A 34 -0.42 -9.57 3.25
N LEU A 35 -0.34 -8.49 2.49
CA LEU A 35 -0.78 -8.41 1.09
C LEU A 35 0.34 -8.78 0.10
N SER A 36 1.56 -9.09 0.56
CA SER A 36 2.72 -9.31 -0.33
C SER A 36 2.49 -10.40 -1.36
N SER A 37 1.76 -11.46 -1.01
CA SER A 37 1.41 -12.57 -1.91
C SER A 37 0.45 -12.18 -3.04
N LEU A 38 -0.28 -11.07 -2.88
CA LEU A 38 -1.20 -10.56 -3.89
C LEU A 38 -0.48 -9.72 -4.93
N ALA A 39 0.67 -9.14 -4.61
CA ALA A 39 1.40 -8.25 -5.49
C ALA A 39 2.03 -9.00 -6.67
N ARG A 40 2.05 -8.35 -7.83
CA ARG A 40 2.95 -8.72 -8.94
C ARG A 40 4.22 -7.89 -8.88
N THR A 41 5.34 -8.47 -9.28
CA THR A 41 6.67 -7.84 -9.29
C THR A 41 7.22 -7.59 -10.70
N ASP A 42 6.46 -7.91 -11.74
CA ASP A 42 6.87 -7.80 -13.14
C ASP A 42 6.42 -6.49 -13.81
N ASP A 43 6.32 -5.41 -13.02
CA ASP A 43 5.87 -4.07 -13.44
C ASP A 43 4.46 -4.05 -14.09
N LYS A 44 3.64 -5.06 -13.81
CA LYS A 44 2.26 -5.18 -14.29
C LYS A 44 1.26 -5.20 -13.14
N ALA A 45 0.04 -4.71 -13.40
CA ALA A 45 -1.05 -4.81 -12.45
C ALA A 45 -1.42 -6.26 -12.14
N LYS A 46 -1.65 -6.60 -10.86
CA LYS A 46 -2.23 -7.89 -10.44
C LYS A 46 -3.64 -8.04 -10.97
N TYR A 47 -4.42 -6.96 -10.89
CA TYR A 47 -5.81 -6.90 -11.30
C TYR A 47 -5.93 -5.88 -12.42
N PRO A 48 -5.60 -6.25 -13.68
CA PRO A 48 -5.70 -5.34 -14.81
C PRO A 48 -7.15 -5.20 -15.29
N ASP A 49 -7.47 -4.03 -15.83
CA ASP A 49 -8.60 -3.80 -16.74
C ASP A 49 -9.98 -4.24 -16.22
N LYS A 50 -10.24 -4.06 -14.92
CA LYS A 50 -11.56 -4.37 -14.34
C LYS A 50 -12.57 -3.29 -14.70
N VAL A 51 -13.63 -3.68 -15.40
CA VAL A 51 -14.76 -2.81 -15.74
C VAL A 51 -15.82 -2.92 -14.64
N PRO A 52 -16.25 -1.80 -14.03
CA PRO A 52 -17.33 -1.83 -13.04
C PRO A 52 -18.63 -2.30 -13.68
N ALA A 53 -19.43 -3.08 -12.93
CA ALA A 53 -20.72 -3.59 -13.38
C ALA A 53 -21.72 -2.49 -13.78
N THR A 54 -21.53 -1.27 -13.27
CA THR A 54 -22.34 -0.09 -13.56
C THR A 54 -22.04 0.56 -14.92
N GLY A 55 -21.04 0.08 -15.66
CA GLY A 55 -20.78 0.55 -17.03
C GLY A 55 -20.21 1.95 -17.12
N SER A 56 -19.28 2.33 -16.22
CA SER A 56 -18.73 3.68 -16.10
C SER A 56 -17.98 4.25 -17.31
N GLY A 57 -17.76 3.48 -18.38
CA GLY A 57 -16.89 3.90 -19.49
C GLY A 57 -15.40 3.86 -19.16
N TYR A 58 -15.03 3.32 -18.00
CA TYR A 58 -13.65 3.14 -17.55
C TYR A 58 -13.36 1.71 -17.11
N LYS A 59 -12.10 1.32 -17.24
CA LYS A 59 -11.48 0.12 -16.69
C LYS A 59 -10.42 0.53 -15.67
N TYR A 60 -10.24 -0.30 -14.65
CA TYR A 60 -9.36 -0.02 -13.52
C TYR A 60 -8.33 -1.13 -13.36
N SER A 61 -7.07 -0.73 -13.24
CA SER A 61 -5.93 -1.59 -12.97
C SER A 61 -5.40 -1.33 -11.57
N TYR A 62 -5.13 -2.38 -10.79
CA TYR A 62 -4.59 -2.27 -9.43
C TYR A 62 -3.49 -3.31 -9.17
N ASN A 63 -2.43 -2.87 -8.51
CA ASN A 63 -1.42 -3.75 -7.92
C ASN A 63 -1.25 -3.35 -6.45
N PRO A 64 -1.52 -4.22 -5.47
CA PRO A 64 -1.11 -3.92 -4.10
C PRO A 64 0.42 -3.94 -4.02
N CYS A 65 1.00 -3.20 -3.06
CA CYS A 65 2.41 -3.27 -2.64
C CYS A 65 3.51 -2.82 -3.60
N LYS A 66 3.32 -3.05 -4.90
CA LYS A 66 4.37 -2.88 -5.91
C LYS A 66 3.84 -1.95 -6.99
N PRO A 67 4.62 -0.94 -7.38
CA PRO A 67 4.20 -0.04 -8.44
C PRO A 67 4.13 -0.81 -9.76
N PHE A 68 3.32 -0.33 -10.68
CA PHE A 68 3.27 -0.83 -12.05
C PHE A 68 3.18 0.32 -13.05
N THR A 69 3.45 0.01 -14.31
CA THR A 69 3.33 0.96 -15.43
C THR A 69 2.50 0.35 -16.55
N GLU A 70 1.53 1.10 -17.08
CA GLU A 70 0.66 0.63 -18.17
C GLU A 70 0.54 1.65 -19.32
N LEU A 71 0.41 2.93 -19.00
CA LEU A 71 0.25 4.03 -19.96
C LEU A 71 1.05 5.26 -19.50
N PRO A 72 1.28 6.26 -20.37
CA PRO A 72 2.08 7.44 -20.02
C PRO A 72 1.61 8.19 -18.77
N SER A 73 0.31 8.26 -18.51
CA SER A 73 -0.24 8.91 -17.30
C SER A 73 -0.27 8.00 -16.05
N CYS A 74 0.14 6.74 -16.19
CA CYS A 74 0.12 5.73 -15.14
C CYS A 74 1.49 5.05 -15.06
N GLN A 75 2.47 5.80 -14.55
CA GLN A 75 3.84 5.36 -14.34
C GLN A 75 4.13 5.22 -12.85
N GLY A 76 4.59 4.04 -12.44
CA GLY A 76 4.94 3.80 -11.04
C GLY A 76 3.74 3.87 -10.07
N VAL A 77 2.53 3.54 -10.53
CA VAL A 77 1.29 3.75 -9.77
C VAL A 77 0.87 2.50 -8.99
N ALA A 78 0.03 2.69 -7.97
CA ALA A 78 -0.70 1.61 -7.30
C ALA A 78 -2.01 1.30 -8.03
N GLY A 79 -2.64 2.31 -8.62
CA GLY A 79 -3.88 2.18 -9.38
C GLY A 79 -3.89 3.09 -10.61
N CYS A 80 -4.49 2.58 -11.69
CA CYS A 80 -4.70 3.33 -12.93
C CYS A 80 -6.15 3.21 -13.38
N GLN A 81 -6.74 4.32 -13.78
CA GLN A 81 -8.02 4.37 -14.46
C GLN A 81 -7.79 4.65 -15.95
N VAL A 82 -8.43 3.89 -16.83
CA VAL A 82 -8.30 4.05 -18.28
C VAL A 82 -9.68 4.06 -18.91
N SER A 83 -9.95 4.93 -19.88
CA SER A 83 -11.20 4.90 -20.64
C SER A 83 -11.33 3.59 -21.41
N THR A 84 -12.55 3.11 -21.65
CA THR A 84 -12.78 1.84 -22.37
C THR A 84 -12.25 1.86 -23.80
N ASP A 85 -12.11 3.04 -24.42
CA ASP A 85 -11.47 3.23 -25.72
C ASP A 85 -9.94 3.40 -25.65
N GLY A 86 -9.35 3.37 -24.46
CA GLY A 86 -7.91 3.45 -24.22
C GLY A 86 -7.28 4.84 -24.42
N LYS A 87 -8.08 5.87 -24.74
CA LYS A 87 -7.55 7.21 -25.09
C LYS A 87 -7.16 8.05 -23.88
N TYR A 88 -7.84 7.88 -22.77
CA TYR A 88 -7.62 8.66 -21.56
C TYR A 88 -7.16 7.74 -20.43
N SER A 89 -6.14 8.18 -19.69
CA SER A 89 -5.66 7.47 -18.50
C SER A 89 -5.32 8.45 -17.39
N PHE A 90 -5.60 8.03 -16.15
CA PHE A 90 -5.41 8.80 -14.95
C PHE A 90 -4.78 7.91 -13.88
N SER A 91 -3.68 8.38 -13.29
CA SER A 91 -3.20 7.84 -12.03
C SER A 91 -4.25 8.12 -10.96
N ILE A 92 -4.59 7.10 -10.18
CA ILE A 92 -5.58 7.20 -9.10
C ILE A 92 -4.98 6.82 -7.74
N GLY A 93 -3.66 6.69 -7.67
CA GLY A 93 -2.93 6.46 -6.43
C GLY A 93 -1.53 5.91 -6.66
N LYS A 94 -0.58 6.32 -5.81
CA LYS A 94 0.80 5.85 -5.83
C LYS A 94 1.14 4.96 -4.64
N GLN A 95 2.13 4.09 -4.79
CA GLN A 95 2.48 3.15 -3.71
C GLN A 95 3.05 3.87 -2.49
N GLU A 96 3.83 4.93 -2.70
CA GLU A 96 4.45 5.70 -1.62
C GLU A 96 3.44 6.48 -0.75
N THR A 97 2.19 6.62 -1.20
CA THR A 97 1.12 7.30 -0.45
C THR A 97 0.20 6.32 0.28
N ALA A 98 0.51 5.02 0.23
CA ALA A 98 -0.27 3.99 0.89
C ALA A 98 -0.40 4.28 2.39
N LYS A 99 -1.64 4.32 2.87
CA LYS A 99 -1.94 4.54 4.28
C LYS A 99 -2.99 3.55 4.76
N TRP A 100 -2.62 2.80 5.78
CA TRP A 100 -3.56 1.92 6.48
C TRP A 100 -4.46 2.71 7.41
N ASN A 101 -5.74 2.36 7.38
CA ASN A 101 -6.75 2.74 8.34
C ASN A 101 -7.21 1.45 9.05
N PRO A 102 -7.11 1.35 10.39
CA PRO A 102 -7.55 0.18 11.15
C PRO A 102 -9.02 -0.21 10.94
N GLY A 103 -9.85 0.73 10.48
CA GLY A 103 -11.29 0.60 10.59
C GLY A 103 -11.76 0.87 12.03
N GLY A 104 -13.01 1.33 12.18
CA GLY A 104 -13.62 1.54 13.50
C GLY A 104 -14.01 0.21 14.16
N ILE A 105 -14.76 0.29 15.27
CA ILE A 105 -15.31 -0.89 15.95
C ILE A 105 -16.22 -1.66 14.96
N GLY A 106 -15.84 -2.90 14.63
CA GLY A 106 -16.54 -3.74 13.65
C GLY A 106 -16.20 -3.46 12.19
N GLY A 107 -15.29 -2.52 11.91
CA GLY A 107 -14.79 -2.23 10.57
C GLY A 107 -13.68 -3.19 10.13
N SER A 108 -13.54 -3.35 8.81
CA SER A 108 -12.34 -3.98 8.24
C SER A 108 -11.25 -2.92 8.04
N PRO A 109 -9.97 -3.25 8.28
CA PRO A 109 -8.88 -2.37 7.90
C PRO A 109 -8.91 -2.08 6.40
N THR A 110 -8.59 -0.85 6.03
CA THR A 110 -8.50 -0.41 4.63
C THR A 110 -7.14 0.19 4.36
N VAL A 111 -6.68 0.08 3.11
CA VAL A 111 -5.52 0.81 2.61
C VAL A 111 -6.01 1.84 1.60
N THR A 112 -5.55 3.08 1.75
CA THR A 112 -5.87 4.19 0.84
C THR A 112 -4.60 4.65 0.15
N TYR A 113 -4.73 5.03 -1.12
CA TYR A 113 -3.67 5.60 -1.94
C TYR A 113 -4.15 6.96 -2.45
N THR A 114 -3.23 7.92 -2.56
CA THR A 114 -3.47 9.23 -3.16
C THR A 114 -2.49 9.47 -4.30
N ASP A 115 -2.89 10.28 -5.27
CA ASP A 115 -2.03 10.70 -6.38
C ASP A 115 -1.66 12.18 -6.20
N GLY A 116 -0.61 12.44 -5.39
CA GLY A 116 -0.16 13.79 -5.04
C GLY A 116 -1.19 14.65 -4.27
N PRO A 117 -0.80 15.86 -3.81
CA PRO A 117 -1.76 16.91 -3.45
C PRO A 117 -2.44 17.51 -4.70
#